data_AF-A0A2V6QVS3-F1
#
_entry.id   AF-A0A2V6QVS3-F1
#
_cell.length_a   1.000
_cell.length_b   1.000
_cell.length_c   1.000
_cell.angle_alpha   90.00
_cell.angle_beta   90.00
_cell.angle_gamma   90.00
#
_symmetry.space_group_name_H-M   'P 1'
#
loop_
_entity.id
_entity.type
_entity.pdbx_description
1 polymer ?
#
loop_
_entity_poly.entity_id
_entity_poly.type
_entity_poly.pdbx_seq_one_letter_code
_entity_poly.pdbx_strand_id
1 'polypeptide(L)'
;MRHTPEELMACAIAREVRDGETVAVGTLAPIPASGVLLAHFTHAPRATVVILNHPDFWPFSNGSKEFYDYAQRGKFDLFFLSGGQIDRHGNLNLITVGDHARPTVRFPGGAGAAMLYYLPRRVIVFRAEHTPRSFVERVDTVASPGSSPPDVVRPGGPWKVVTPLCTFRFERAQARLVVEALQPGVTRAELQRQTGFALDYDPQAGVTRAPSADELALLRTRVRETVARPRAPRPRRPSPRRRPAVSSRSPAHARGRSPRPRTAEGRCTPRAAPRAASRAARSCSRWRRAGSDRASRAAPRARPSASSVAGPGRSPSAT
;
A
#
# COMPACT_ATOMS: atom_id res chain seq x y z
N MET A 1 15.52 17.80 -12.58
CA MET A 1 14.61 17.09 -13.51
C MET A 1 13.20 17.06 -12.92
N ARG A 2 12.14 16.89 -13.71
CA ARG A 2 10.79 16.65 -13.15
C ARG A 2 10.64 15.19 -12.69
N HIS A 3 10.02 15.00 -11.53
CA HIS A 3 9.67 13.70 -10.97
C HIS A 3 8.17 13.65 -10.64
N THR A 4 7.59 12.46 -10.53
CA THR A 4 6.23 12.28 -10.00
C THR A 4 6.22 12.22 -8.47
N PRO A 5 5.06 12.33 -7.80
CA PRO A 5 4.96 12.07 -6.37
C PRO A 5 5.34 10.63 -5.99
N GLU A 6 5.00 9.64 -6.82
CA GLU A 6 5.32 8.23 -6.60
C GLU A 6 6.83 7.97 -6.69
N GLU A 7 7.54 8.62 -7.61
CA GLU A 7 9.00 8.55 -7.71
C GLU A 7 9.67 9.15 -6.46
N LEU A 8 9.17 10.30 -5.98
CA LEU A 8 9.63 10.91 -4.73
C LEU A 8 9.37 9.99 -3.51
N MET A 9 8.18 9.40 -3.42
CA MET A 9 7.84 8.45 -2.36
C MET A 9 8.71 7.18 -2.42
N ALA A 10 9.01 6.67 -3.62
CA ALA A 10 9.92 5.54 -3.81
C ALA A 10 11.34 5.88 -3.35
N CYS A 11 11.86 7.07 -3.69
CA CYS A 11 13.16 7.55 -3.19
C CYS A 11 13.16 7.76 -1.67
N ALA A 12 12.06 8.28 -1.08
CA ALA A 12 11.93 8.41 0.37
C ALA A 12 11.96 7.04 1.07
N ILE A 13 11.23 6.05 0.53
CA ILE A 13 11.26 4.66 1.02
C ILE A 13 12.63 4.02 0.84
N ALA A 14 13.31 4.26 -0.29
CA ALA A 14 14.64 3.68 -0.56
C ALA A 14 15.64 4.06 0.53
N ARG A 15 15.62 5.31 1.00
CA ARG A 15 16.52 5.82 2.05
C ARG A 15 16.26 5.24 3.45
N GLU A 16 15.10 4.59 3.62
CA GLU A 16 14.74 3.90 4.87
C GLU A 16 15.15 2.42 4.88
N VAL A 17 15.59 1.87 3.75
CA VAL A 17 16.14 0.51 3.66
C VAL A 17 17.60 0.57 4.06
N ARG A 18 18.03 -0.27 5.01
CA ARG A 18 19.44 -0.36 5.41
C ARG A 18 20.09 -1.58 4.76
N ASP A 19 21.37 -1.46 4.46
CA ASP A 19 22.12 -2.58 3.90
C ASP A 19 22.17 -3.77 4.89
N GLY A 20 21.92 -4.98 4.39
CA GLY A 20 21.83 -6.20 5.20
C GLY A 20 20.49 -6.45 5.91
N GLU A 21 19.51 -5.53 5.85
CA GLU A 21 18.17 -5.79 6.40
C GLU A 21 17.37 -6.80 5.57
N THR A 22 16.49 -7.56 6.22
CA THR A 22 15.49 -8.39 5.55
C THR A 22 14.18 -7.60 5.38
N VAL A 23 13.88 -7.23 4.14
CA VAL A 23 12.82 -6.29 3.77
C VAL A 23 11.73 -6.98 2.98
N ALA A 24 10.49 -6.88 3.44
CA ALA A 24 9.34 -7.51 2.77
C ALA A 24 8.31 -6.49 2.24
N VAL A 25 7.75 -6.78 1.06
CA VAL A 25 6.74 -5.96 0.37
C VAL A 25 5.49 -6.81 0.08
N GLY A 26 4.35 -6.36 0.60
CA GLY A 26 3.05 -7.04 0.47
C GLY A 26 2.32 -6.80 -0.86
N THR A 27 1.05 -7.21 -0.90
CA THR A 27 0.19 -7.06 -2.09
C THR A 27 -0.08 -5.57 -2.39
N LEU A 28 -0.23 -5.23 -3.68
CA LEU A 28 -0.64 -3.89 -4.15
C LEU A 28 0.29 -2.74 -3.68
N ALA A 29 1.57 -3.03 -3.46
CA ALA A 29 2.56 -2.07 -2.98
C ALA A 29 3.66 -1.74 -4.01
N PRO A 30 3.33 -1.22 -5.22
CA PRO A 30 4.34 -0.94 -6.25
C PRO A 30 5.28 0.21 -5.85
N ILE A 31 4.81 1.20 -5.08
CA ILE A 31 5.66 2.31 -4.61
C ILE A 31 6.74 1.79 -3.63
N PRO A 32 6.39 1.02 -2.57
CA PRO A 32 7.40 0.31 -1.78
C PRO A 32 8.29 -0.64 -2.58
N ALA A 33 7.74 -1.44 -3.51
CA ALA A 33 8.55 -2.35 -4.33
C ALA A 33 9.63 -1.57 -5.12
N SER A 34 9.26 -0.45 -5.74
CA SER A 34 10.20 0.42 -6.44
C SER A 34 11.24 1.04 -5.50
N GLY A 35 10.86 1.49 -4.31
CA GLY A 35 11.80 2.04 -3.33
C GLY A 35 12.79 1.00 -2.80
N VAL A 36 12.31 -0.21 -2.47
CA VAL A 36 13.17 -1.31 -2.00
C VAL A 36 14.14 -1.77 -3.08
N LEU A 37 13.68 -1.90 -4.33
CA LEU A 37 14.56 -2.26 -5.45
C LEU A 37 15.54 -1.13 -5.82
N LEU A 38 15.14 0.13 -5.72
CA LEU A 38 16.05 1.27 -5.85
C LEU A 38 17.16 1.22 -4.79
N ALA A 39 16.84 0.93 -3.53
CA ALA A 39 17.85 0.77 -2.47
C ALA A 39 18.77 -0.43 -2.76
N HIS A 40 18.19 -1.59 -3.09
CA HIS A 40 18.93 -2.82 -3.37
C HIS A 40 19.86 -2.71 -4.59
N PHE A 41 19.48 -1.93 -5.60
CA PHE A 41 20.34 -1.66 -6.76
C PHE A 41 21.28 -0.45 -6.58
N THR A 42 21.34 0.16 -5.39
CA THR A 42 22.24 1.28 -5.07
C THR A 42 23.06 1.03 -3.80
N HIS A 43 22.55 1.44 -2.64
CA HIS A 43 23.28 1.54 -1.37
C HIS A 43 23.01 0.39 -0.40
N ALA A 44 22.05 -0.49 -0.70
CA ALA A 44 21.69 -1.64 0.13
C ALA A 44 21.78 -3.01 -0.62
N PRO A 45 22.90 -3.30 -1.33
CA PRO A 45 23.01 -4.50 -2.17
C PRO A 45 22.95 -5.82 -1.39
N ARG A 46 23.23 -5.83 -0.08
CA ARG A 46 23.13 -7.02 0.79
C ARG A 46 21.77 -7.13 1.50
N ALA A 47 20.85 -6.18 1.30
CA ALA A 47 19.49 -6.31 1.82
C ALA A 47 18.77 -7.51 1.19
N THR A 48 18.14 -8.34 2.01
CA THR A 48 17.36 -9.50 1.55
C THR A 48 15.95 -9.04 1.18
N VAL A 49 15.68 -8.96 -0.13
CA VAL A 49 14.42 -8.42 -0.66
C VAL A 49 13.39 -9.53 -0.88
N VAL A 50 12.22 -9.37 -0.26
CA VAL A 50 11.08 -10.30 -0.37
C VAL A 50 9.86 -9.56 -0.93
N ILE A 51 9.48 -9.80 -2.18
CA ILE A 51 8.31 -9.17 -2.82
C ILE A 51 7.23 -10.23 -3.08
N LEU A 52 6.04 -10.00 -2.55
CA LEU A 52 4.94 -10.96 -2.57
C LEU A 52 4.60 -11.45 -3.99
N ASN A 53 4.78 -12.76 -4.23
CA ASN A 53 4.56 -13.45 -5.51
C ASN A 53 5.44 -12.99 -6.69
N HIS A 54 6.49 -12.18 -6.47
CA HIS A 54 7.44 -11.80 -7.53
C HIS A 54 8.28 -13.01 -7.98
N PRO A 55 8.53 -13.24 -9.28
CA PRO A 55 9.28 -14.41 -9.74
C PRO A 55 10.67 -14.55 -9.10
N ASP A 56 11.42 -13.44 -8.98
CA ASP A 56 12.82 -13.46 -8.54
C ASP A 56 13.02 -13.13 -7.04
N PHE A 57 12.01 -12.59 -6.37
CA PHE A 57 12.10 -12.06 -5.00
C PHE A 57 11.08 -12.74 -4.06
N TRP A 58 10.63 -13.95 -4.40
CA TRP A 58 9.71 -14.73 -3.58
C TRP A 58 10.34 -16.08 -3.20
N PRO A 59 11.02 -16.18 -2.03
CA PRO A 59 11.75 -17.38 -1.64
C PRO A 59 10.85 -18.52 -1.13
N PHE A 60 9.54 -18.28 -0.98
CA PHE A 60 8.63 -19.19 -0.29
C PHE A 60 7.93 -20.17 -1.24
N SER A 61 8.24 -21.46 -1.08
CA SER A 61 7.75 -22.54 -1.92
C SER A 61 6.32 -22.95 -1.58
N ASN A 62 5.97 -23.02 -0.28
CA ASN A 62 4.66 -23.46 0.20
C ASN A 62 3.66 -22.29 0.38
N GLY A 63 3.83 -21.24 -0.45
CA GLY A 63 2.92 -20.10 -0.52
C GLY A 63 3.02 -19.16 0.70
N SER A 64 1.91 -18.49 1.02
CA SER A 64 1.89 -17.43 2.04
C SER A 64 2.07 -17.93 3.48
N LYS A 65 1.96 -19.25 3.75
CA LYS A 65 2.15 -19.78 5.11
C LYS A 65 3.57 -19.51 5.61
N GLU A 66 4.58 -19.88 4.82
CA GLU A 66 5.99 -19.69 5.17
C GLU A 66 6.33 -18.20 5.38
N PHE A 67 5.76 -17.31 4.56
CA PHE A 67 5.91 -15.86 4.73
C PHE A 67 5.40 -15.37 6.10
N TYR A 68 4.22 -15.83 6.52
CA TYR A 68 3.66 -15.48 7.82
C TYR A 68 4.39 -16.16 8.98
N ASP A 69 4.86 -17.39 8.83
CA ASP A 69 5.71 -18.06 9.82
C ASP A 69 7.04 -17.32 10.00
N TYR A 70 7.65 -16.86 8.90
CA TYR A 70 8.89 -16.08 8.89
C TYR A 70 8.71 -14.72 9.58
N ALA A 71 7.57 -14.04 9.36
CA ALA A 71 7.20 -12.84 10.09
C ALA A 71 7.06 -13.09 11.60
N GLN A 72 6.36 -14.16 12.00
CA GLN A 72 6.14 -14.54 13.41
C GLN A 72 7.44 -14.91 14.13
N ARG A 73 8.48 -15.34 13.41
CA ARG A 73 9.84 -15.56 13.93
C ARG A 73 10.67 -14.27 14.05
N GLY A 74 10.06 -13.09 13.85
CA GLY A 74 10.72 -11.79 13.97
C GLY A 74 11.79 -11.53 12.91
N LYS A 75 11.68 -12.16 11.73
CA LYS A 75 12.71 -12.14 10.69
C LYS A 75 12.55 -11.06 9.61
N PHE A 76 11.59 -10.16 9.75
CA PHE A 76 11.49 -8.96 8.91
C PHE A 76 11.93 -7.72 9.69
N ASP A 77 12.94 -7.03 9.18
CA ASP A 77 13.42 -5.77 9.75
C ASP A 77 12.55 -4.60 9.28
N LEU A 78 12.10 -4.64 8.02
CA LEU A 78 11.25 -3.62 7.41
C LEU A 78 10.09 -4.24 6.63
N PHE A 79 8.88 -3.72 6.86
CA PHE A 79 7.67 -4.07 6.12
C PHE A 79 6.84 -2.84 5.73
N PHE A 80 5.91 -3.01 4.80
CA PHE A 80 5.08 -1.92 4.28
C PHE A 80 3.58 -2.22 4.36
N LEU A 81 2.81 -1.27 4.89
CA LEU A 81 1.35 -1.31 4.97
C LEU A 81 0.74 -0.03 4.38
N SER A 82 -0.58 -0.04 4.18
CA SER A 82 -1.36 1.14 3.83
C SER A 82 -2.66 1.14 4.63
N GLY A 83 -3.33 2.28 4.73
CA GLY A 83 -4.66 2.43 5.35
C GLY A 83 -5.66 3.01 4.35
N GLY A 84 -6.93 2.65 4.49
CA GLY A 84 -8.06 3.40 3.91
C GLY A 84 -8.30 4.70 4.67
N GLN A 85 -8.26 4.61 6.00
CA GLN A 85 -7.97 5.72 6.91
C GLN A 85 -6.70 5.41 7.70
N ILE A 86 -6.00 6.48 8.10
CA ILE A 86 -4.83 6.51 8.97
C ILE A 86 -5.13 7.62 9.98
N ASP A 87 -4.99 7.36 11.29
CA ASP A 87 -5.18 8.40 12.30
C ASP A 87 -3.89 8.95 12.91
N ARG A 88 -4.03 10.02 13.69
CA ARG A 88 -2.92 10.67 14.40
C ARG A 88 -2.13 9.74 15.31
N HIS A 89 -2.71 8.62 15.74
CA HIS A 89 -2.07 7.61 16.58
C HIS A 89 -1.44 6.47 15.77
N GLY A 90 -1.43 6.58 14.44
CA GLY A 90 -0.94 5.55 13.54
C GLY A 90 -1.86 4.34 13.44
N ASN A 91 -3.12 4.40 13.90
CA ASN A 91 -4.05 3.30 13.66
C ASN A 91 -4.44 3.27 12.19
N LEU A 92 -4.60 2.06 11.64
CA LEU A 92 -5.01 1.84 10.25
C LEU A 92 -6.42 1.25 10.20
N ASN A 93 -7.25 1.79 9.30
CA ASN A 93 -8.53 1.17 8.94
C ASN A 93 -8.46 0.59 7.53
N LEU A 94 -8.79 -0.70 7.42
CA LEU A 94 -8.91 -1.44 6.16
C LEU A 94 -10.22 -2.24 6.11
N ILE A 95 -11.21 -1.85 6.92
CA ILE A 95 -12.44 -2.59 7.16
C ILE A 95 -13.67 -1.76 6.74
N THR A 96 -14.08 -0.77 7.53
CA THR A 96 -15.37 -0.07 7.40
C THR A 96 -15.30 1.39 7.81
N VAL A 97 -15.98 2.29 7.09
CA VAL A 97 -16.26 3.68 7.49
C VAL A 97 -17.75 3.82 7.78
N GLY A 98 -18.11 4.51 8.86
CA GLY A 98 -19.45 4.55 9.44
C GLY A 98 -19.78 3.34 10.31
N ASP A 99 -21.08 3.14 10.58
CA ASP A 99 -21.63 1.98 11.30
C ASP A 99 -21.08 0.66 10.74
N HIS A 100 -20.42 -0.16 11.57
CA HIS A 100 -19.82 -1.42 11.14
C HIS A 100 -20.86 -2.41 10.56
N ALA A 101 -22.10 -2.39 11.06
CA ALA A 101 -23.18 -3.24 10.56
C ALA A 101 -23.76 -2.75 9.22
N ARG A 102 -23.70 -1.44 8.95
CA ARG A 102 -24.21 -0.80 7.72
C ARG A 102 -23.24 0.29 7.24
N PRO A 103 -22.04 -0.10 6.77
CA PRO A 103 -20.96 0.85 6.53
C PRO A 103 -21.22 1.69 5.29
N THR A 104 -20.93 2.99 5.38
CA THR A 104 -20.97 3.92 4.24
C THR A 104 -19.88 3.57 3.22
N VAL A 105 -18.74 3.04 3.68
CA VAL A 105 -17.68 2.49 2.80
C VAL A 105 -17.18 1.17 3.37
N ARG A 106 -17.15 0.12 2.54
CA ARG A 106 -16.51 -1.17 2.85
C ARG A 106 -15.19 -1.27 2.09
N PHE A 107 -14.07 -1.32 2.81
CA PHE A 107 -12.75 -1.54 2.23
C PHE A 107 -12.53 -3.03 1.89
N PRO A 108 -11.55 -3.38 1.01
CA PRO A 108 -11.27 -4.76 0.60
C PRO A 108 -10.85 -5.73 1.73
N GLY A 109 -10.53 -5.23 2.93
CA GLY A 109 -10.03 -6.01 4.05
C GLY A 109 -8.54 -5.78 4.33
N GLY A 110 -8.12 -6.03 5.58
CA GLY A 110 -6.73 -5.83 6.02
C GLY A 110 -5.74 -6.90 5.59
N ALA A 111 -6.21 -8.05 5.09
CA ALA A 111 -5.38 -9.24 4.86
C ALA A 111 -4.50 -9.55 6.08
N GLY A 112 -3.16 -9.59 5.95
CA GLY A 112 -2.24 -9.83 7.05
C GLY A 112 -1.91 -8.60 7.93
N ALA A 113 -2.44 -7.41 7.62
CA ALA A 113 -2.03 -6.15 8.28
C ALA A 113 -2.15 -6.16 9.81
N ALA A 114 -3.25 -6.71 10.34
CA ALA A 114 -3.50 -6.77 11.78
C ALA A 114 -2.37 -7.47 12.57
N MET A 115 -1.73 -8.47 11.97
CA MET A 115 -0.60 -9.19 12.56
C MET A 115 0.75 -8.58 12.12
N LEU A 116 0.90 -8.25 10.84
CA LEU A 116 2.14 -7.67 10.28
C LEU A 116 2.43 -6.25 10.77
N TYR A 117 1.51 -5.60 11.51
CA TYR A 117 1.79 -4.31 12.15
C TYR A 117 2.44 -4.42 13.54
N TYR A 118 2.56 -5.64 14.08
CA TYR A 118 3.20 -5.89 15.37
C TYR A 118 4.64 -6.41 15.24
N LEU A 119 4.89 -7.27 14.26
CA LEU A 119 6.05 -8.17 14.23
C LEU A 119 7.33 -7.59 13.57
N PRO A 120 7.26 -6.94 12.38
CA PRO A 120 8.46 -6.41 11.74
C PRO A 120 9.03 -5.26 12.56
N ARG A 121 10.37 -5.20 12.70
CA ARG A 121 11.03 -4.20 13.57
C ARG A 121 10.61 -2.77 13.24
N ARG A 122 10.45 -2.47 11.96
CA ARG A 122 9.93 -1.21 11.42
C ARG A 122 8.83 -1.49 10.40
N VAL A 123 7.72 -0.76 10.51
CA VAL A 123 6.68 -0.74 9.47
C VAL A 123 6.52 0.67 8.94
N ILE A 124 6.71 0.83 7.64
CA ILE A 124 6.40 2.07 6.93
C ILE A 124 4.99 1.97 6.35
N VAL A 125 4.14 2.90 6.75
CA VAL A 125 2.83 3.06 6.13
C VAL A 125 3.03 3.94 4.89
N PHE A 126 2.48 3.56 3.74
CA PHE A 126 2.51 4.40 2.54
C PHE A 126 1.08 4.71 2.08
N ARG A 127 0.84 5.93 1.60
CA ARG A 127 -0.47 6.31 1.04
C ARG A 127 -0.26 7.31 -0.10
N ALA A 128 -0.64 6.92 -1.32
CA ALA A 128 -0.52 7.76 -2.52
C ALA A 128 -1.60 8.87 -2.61
N GLU A 129 -2.62 8.84 -1.74
CA GLU A 129 -3.68 9.85 -1.64
C GLU A 129 -3.70 10.44 -0.23
N HIS A 130 -3.23 11.67 -0.07
CA HIS A 130 -3.29 12.42 1.19
C HIS A 130 -4.53 13.33 1.14
N THR A 131 -5.51 13.12 2.03
CA THR A 131 -6.70 13.96 2.16
C THR A 131 -7.23 13.91 3.60
N PRO A 132 -8.09 14.86 4.04
CA PRO A 132 -8.71 14.81 5.37
C PRO A 132 -9.62 13.59 5.61
N ARG A 133 -9.94 12.82 4.56
CA ARG A 133 -10.70 11.57 4.65
C ARG A 133 -9.81 10.34 4.80
N SER A 134 -8.55 10.40 4.35
CA SER A 134 -7.55 9.34 4.51
C SER A 134 -6.64 9.56 5.72
N PHE A 135 -6.49 10.81 6.18
CA PHE A 135 -5.78 11.22 7.39
C PHE A 135 -6.77 11.89 8.34
N VAL A 136 -7.18 11.20 9.40
CA VAL A 136 -8.33 11.55 10.27
C VAL A 136 -7.92 11.65 11.74
N GLU A 137 -8.66 12.38 12.58
CA GLU A 137 -8.36 12.46 14.03
C GLU A 137 -8.40 11.08 14.72
N ARG A 138 -9.37 10.24 14.36
CA ARG A 138 -9.48 8.82 14.77
C ARG A 138 -10.08 7.99 13.64
N VAL A 139 -9.63 6.75 13.50
CA VAL A 139 -10.22 5.83 12.52
C VAL A 139 -11.55 5.22 12.99
N ASP A 140 -12.49 5.04 12.06
CA ASP A 140 -13.82 4.43 12.32
C ASP A 140 -13.73 2.96 12.75
N THR A 141 -12.69 2.25 12.34
CA THR A 141 -12.44 0.85 12.72
C THR A 141 -10.95 0.59 12.80
N VAL A 142 -10.46 0.30 14.00
CA VAL A 142 -9.05 -0.02 14.26
C VAL A 142 -8.74 -1.43 13.75
N ALA A 143 -8.31 -1.53 12.50
CA ALA A 143 -7.95 -2.79 11.85
C ALA A 143 -6.49 -3.19 12.13
N SER A 144 -5.62 -2.23 12.41
CA SER A 144 -4.24 -2.44 12.83
C SER A 144 -3.83 -1.27 13.74
N PRO A 145 -3.70 -1.47 15.06
CA PRO A 145 -3.46 -0.36 15.99
C PRO A 145 -1.99 0.09 15.99
N GLY A 146 -1.77 1.40 16.09
CA GLY A 146 -0.42 2.00 16.07
C GLY A 146 0.39 1.71 17.35
N SER A 147 -0.30 1.60 18.49
CA SER A 147 0.26 1.19 19.78
C SER A 147 -0.46 -0.05 20.33
N SER A 148 0.06 -0.62 21.42
CA SER A 148 -0.61 -1.72 22.14
C SER A 148 -0.42 -1.57 23.65
N PRO A 149 -1.28 -2.20 24.46
CA PRO A 149 -1.10 -2.30 25.91
C PRO A 149 0.27 -2.92 26.28
N PRO A 150 0.83 -2.63 27.48
CA PRO A 150 2.16 -3.09 27.89
C PRO A 150 2.33 -4.62 27.94
N ASP A 151 1.25 -5.35 28.21
CA ASP A 151 1.17 -6.82 28.25
C ASP A 151 1.13 -7.47 26.85
N VAL A 152 0.89 -6.69 25.79
CA VAL A 152 0.80 -7.18 24.42
C VAL A 152 2.15 -7.07 23.72
N VAL A 153 2.77 -8.23 23.46
CA VAL A 153 4.07 -8.35 22.79
C VAL A 153 4.06 -7.69 21.40
N ARG A 154 4.79 -6.58 21.27
CA ARG A 154 5.00 -5.85 20.00
C ARG A 154 6.50 -5.59 19.78
N PRO A 155 7.23 -6.50 19.10
CA PRO A 155 8.67 -6.35 18.86
C PRO A 155 9.04 -5.14 17.98
N GLY A 156 8.10 -4.61 17.19
CA GLY A 156 8.35 -3.51 16.27
C GLY A 156 7.12 -2.66 15.97
N GLY A 157 6.65 -2.66 14.72
CA GLY A 157 5.49 -1.88 14.28
C GLY A 157 5.82 -0.49 13.74
N PRO A 158 4.93 0.52 13.83
CA PRO A 158 5.05 1.77 13.08
C PRO A 158 6.38 2.49 13.27
N TRP A 159 6.89 2.98 12.14
CA TRP A 159 8.16 3.70 12.04
C TRP A 159 7.95 5.07 11.37
N LYS A 160 7.39 5.06 10.15
CA LYS A 160 7.09 6.27 9.39
C LYS A 160 5.80 6.13 8.58
N VAL A 161 5.23 7.25 8.15
CA VAL A 161 4.17 7.31 7.14
C VAL A 161 4.63 8.18 5.97
N VAL A 162 4.74 7.60 4.77
CA VAL A 162 5.23 8.28 3.55
C VAL A 162 4.06 8.61 2.62
N THR A 163 3.96 9.88 2.23
CA THR A 163 2.86 10.42 1.40
C THR A 163 3.37 11.41 0.33
N PRO A 164 2.55 11.80 -0.65
CA PRO A 164 2.87 12.88 -1.60
C PRO A 164 3.15 14.24 -0.97
N LEU A 165 2.74 14.50 0.28
CA LEU A 165 2.83 15.82 0.91
C LEU A 165 3.91 15.91 2.00
N CYS A 166 4.13 14.81 2.72
CA CYS A 166 5.11 14.73 3.80
C CYS A 166 5.54 13.29 4.09
N THR A 167 6.59 13.19 4.89
CA THR A 167 6.94 12.02 5.70
C THR A 167 6.62 12.33 7.16
N PHE A 168 5.82 11.49 7.81
CA PHE A 168 5.65 11.49 9.26
C PHE A 168 6.62 10.48 9.88
N ARG A 169 7.20 10.81 11.03
CA ARG A 169 7.83 9.87 11.97
C ARG A 169 6.80 9.44 13.01
N PHE A 170 6.82 8.17 13.42
CA PHE A 170 6.02 7.70 14.54
C PHE A 170 6.78 7.92 15.85
N GLU A 171 6.22 8.73 16.74
CA GLU A 171 6.73 8.97 18.08
C GLU A 171 6.18 7.92 19.04
N ARG A 172 6.99 6.88 19.31
CA ARG A 172 6.57 5.71 20.12
C ARG A 172 6.16 6.06 21.55
N ALA A 173 6.86 7.00 22.20
CA ALA A 173 6.60 7.38 23.59
C ALA A 173 5.22 8.02 23.80
N GLN A 174 4.72 8.74 22.79
CA GLN A 174 3.43 9.43 22.84
C GLN A 174 2.38 8.82 21.90
N ALA A 175 2.71 7.67 21.27
CA ALA A 175 1.88 6.96 20.30
C ALA A 175 1.21 7.89 19.28
N ARG A 176 2.01 8.76 18.62
CA ARG A 176 1.50 9.75 17.64
C ARG A 176 2.37 9.91 16.40
N LEU A 177 1.78 10.46 15.34
CA LEU A 177 2.45 10.88 14.12
C LEU A 177 2.95 12.33 14.25
N VAL A 178 4.22 12.54 13.92
CA VAL A 178 4.89 13.85 13.93
C VAL A 178 5.47 14.09 12.55
N VAL A 179 5.30 15.29 11.99
CA VAL A 179 5.85 15.64 10.66
C VAL A 179 7.37 15.73 10.74
N GLU A 180 8.05 14.81 10.06
CA GLU A 180 9.53 14.74 10.00
C GLU A 180 10.08 15.51 8.80
N ALA A 181 9.39 15.48 7.66
CA ALA A 181 9.77 16.23 6.48
C ALA A 181 8.57 16.57 5.60
N LEU A 182 8.55 17.78 5.03
CA LEU A 182 7.64 18.14 3.95
C LEU A 182 8.21 17.66 2.61
N GLN A 183 7.36 17.26 1.67
CA GLN A 183 7.83 17.05 0.29
C GLN A 183 8.18 18.41 -0.37
N PRO A 184 9.10 18.45 -1.36
CA PRO A 184 9.50 19.69 -2.01
C PRO A 184 8.31 20.51 -2.56
N GLY A 185 8.26 21.79 -2.19
CA GLY A 185 7.20 22.73 -2.59
C GLY A 185 5.92 22.68 -1.73
N VAL A 186 5.79 21.75 -0.79
CA VAL A 186 4.64 21.68 0.13
C VAL A 186 4.85 22.64 1.30
N THR A 187 3.81 23.41 1.65
CA THR A 187 3.83 24.32 2.81
C THR A 187 3.14 23.69 4.02
N ARG A 188 3.49 24.13 5.24
CA ARG A 188 2.82 23.70 6.48
C ARG A 188 1.30 23.95 6.44
N ALA A 189 0.90 25.10 5.90
CA ALA A 189 -0.52 25.46 5.75
C ALA A 189 -1.26 24.56 4.76
N GLU A 190 -0.62 24.16 3.66
CA GLU A 190 -1.21 23.21 2.71
C GLU A 190 -1.34 21.81 3.32
N LEU A 191 -0.30 21.32 4.00
CA LEU A 191 -0.38 20.03 4.70
C LEU A 191 -1.52 20.04 5.74
N GLN A 192 -1.64 21.10 6.55
CA GLN A 192 -2.71 21.21 7.54
C GLN A 192 -4.12 21.23 6.94
N ARG A 193 -4.31 21.84 5.75
CA ARG A 193 -5.59 21.77 5.03
C ARG A 193 -5.92 20.36 4.53
N GLN A 194 -4.91 19.56 4.22
CA GLN A 194 -5.08 18.20 3.70
C GLN A 194 -5.03 17.11 4.78
N THR A 195 -4.79 17.45 6.05
CA THR A 195 -4.80 16.52 7.19
C THR A 195 -5.97 16.81 8.14
N GLY A 196 -6.79 15.80 8.42
CA GLY A 196 -7.96 15.88 9.32
C GLY A 196 -7.63 15.80 10.82
N PHE A 197 -6.41 16.15 11.21
CA PHE A 197 -5.93 16.23 12.60
C PHE A 197 -4.89 17.35 12.75
N ALA A 198 -4.66 17.80 13.99
CA ALA A 198 -3.67 18.83 14.29
C ALA A 198 -2.23 18.29 14.09
N LEU A 199 -1.39 19.02 13.37
CA LEU A 199 -0.05 18.58 13.00
C LEU A 199 1.02 19.01 14.01
N ASP A 200 1.60 18.02 14.70
CA ASP A 200 2.88 18.15 15.40
C ASP A 200 4.05 18.11 14.41
N TYR A 201 5.11 18.88 14.65
CA TYR A 201 6.32 18.91 13.83
C TYR A 201 7.54 18.48 14.64
N ASP A 202 8.44 17.73 14.02
CA ASP A 202 9.75 17.42 14.58
C ASP A 202 10.54 18.73 14.75
N PRO A 203 11.29 18.94 15.86
CA PRO A 203 12.18 20.11 15.98
C PRO A 203 13.20 20.22 14.84
N GLN A 204 13.57 19.10 14.22
CA GLN A 204 14.46 19.03 13.06
C GLN A 204 13.68 18.89 11.73
N ALA A 205 12.38 19.18 11.70
CA ALA A 205 11.53 18.96 10.54
C ALA A 205 11.98 19.76 9.30
N GLY A 206 12.44 19.04 8.28
CA GLY A 206 13.02 19.61 7.07
C GLY A 206 12.17 19.44 5.82
N VAL A 207 12.85 19.45 4.67
CA VAL A 207 12.27 19.11 3.36
C VAL A 207 12.94 17.83 2.87
N THR A 208 12.15 16.86 2.39
CA THR A 208 12.66 15.62 1.82
C THR A 208 13.58 15.90 0.64
N ARG A 209 14.79 15.32 0.62
CA ARG A 209 15.72 15.43 -0.52
C ARG A 209 15.02 15.02 -1.81
N ALA A 210 15.02 15.90 -2.82
CA ALA A 210 14.49 15.58 -4.15
C ALA A 210 15.24 14.37 -4.78
N PRO A 211 14.60 13.58 -5.65
CA PRO A 211 15.27 12.54 -6.43
C PRO A 211 16.42 13.09 -7.27
N SER A 212 17.58 12.42 -7.21
CA SER A 212 18.71 12.68 -8.11
C SER A 212 18.43 12.20 -9.54
N ALA A 213 19.30 12.59 -10.48
CA ALA A 213 19.24 12.10 -11.85
C ALA A 213 19.33 10.56 -11.91
N ASP A 214 20.26 9.98 -11.16
CA ASP A 214 20.52 8.54 -11.17
C ASP A 214 19.41 7.74 -10.48
N GLU A 215 18.86 8.26 -9.36
CA GLU A 215 17.68 7.67 -8.71
C GLU A 215 16.50 7.61 -9.69
N LEU A 216 16.24 8.69 -10.45
CA LEU A 216 15.17 8.72 -11.46
C LEU A 216 15.45 7.83 -12.67
N ALA A 217 16.69 7.79 -13.17
CA ALA A 217 17.09 6.94 -14.29
C ALA A 217 16.88 5.45 -13.94
N LEU A 218 17.29 5.03 -12.74
CA LEU A 218 17.17 3.65 -12.29
C LEU A 218 15.71 3.26 -12.00
N LEU A 219 14.91 4.17 -11.41
CA LEU A 219 13.47 4.00 -11.24
C LEU A 219 12.75 3.76 -12.57
N ARG A 220 13.09 4.53 -13.61
CA ARG A 220 12.41 4.51 -14.92
C ARG A 220 12.85 3.35 -15.83
N THR A 221 13.97 2.70 -15.52
CA THR A 221 14.56 1.58 -16.27
C THR A 221 14.51 0.28 -15.46
N ARG A 222 15.65 -0.17 -14.91
CA ARG A 222 15.85 -1.47 -14.26
C ARG A 222 14.81 -1.76 -13.16
N VAL A 223 14.47 -0.78 -12.32
CA VAL A 223 13.48 -0.98 -11.25
C VAL A 223 12.09 -1.20 -11.83
N ARG A 224 11.63 -0.34 -12.74
CA ARG A 224 10.34 -0.48 -13.44
C ARG A 224 10.22 -1.84 -14.15
N GLU A 225 11.25 -2.25 -14.87
CA GLU A 225 11.29 -3.54 -15.58
C GLU A 225 11.19 -4.72 -14.61
N THR A 226 11.92 -4.64 -13.49
CA THR A 226 11.86 -5.64 -12.42
C THR A 226 10.46 -5.70 -11.81
N VAL A 227 9.91 -4.58 -11.31
CA VAL A 227 8.55 -4.53 -10.71
C VAL A 227 7.46 -5.01 -11.67
N ALA A 228 7.61 -4.78 -12.97
CA ALA A 228 6.66 -5.19 -13.99
C ALA A 228 6.75 -6.68 -14.37
N ARG A 229 7.78 -7.42 -13.91
CA ARG A 229 8.07 -8.78 -14.37
C ARG A 229 6.92 -9.75 -14.02
N PRO A 230 6.28 -10.38 -15.02
CA PRO A 230 5.16 -11.26 -14.77
C PRO A 230 5.62 -12.55 -14.08
N ARG A 231 4.85 -13.03 -13.11
CA ARG A 231 5.02 -14.38 -12.57
C ARG A 231 4.82 -15.41 -13.68
N ALA A 232 5.75 -16.35 -13.82
CA ALA A 232 5.59 -17.49 -14.73
C ALA A 232 4.28 -18.25 -14.42
N PRO A 233 3.53 -18.71 -15.44
CA PRO A 233 2.31 -19.47 -15.22
C PRO A 233 2.63 -20.75 -14.44
N ARG A 234 1.86 -21.06 -13.40
CA ARG A 234 1.98 -22.35 -12.71
C ARG A 234 1.72 -23.47 -13.73
N PRO A 235 2.56 -24.53 -13.78
CA PRO A 235 2.25 -25.69 -14.59
C PRO A 235 0.87 -26.22 -14.19
N ARG A 236 0.01 -26.49 -15.18
CA ARG A 236 -1.31 -27.07 -14.93
C ARG A 236 -1.09 -28.40 -14.20
N ARG A 237 -1.58 -28.51 -12.96
CA ARG A 237 -1.68 -29.82 -12.31
C ARG A 237 -2.47 -30.74 -13.25
N PRO A 238 -2.01 -31.99 -13.50
CA PRO A 238 -2.81 -32.94 -14.24
C PRO A 238 -4.19 -33.04 -13.61
N SER A 239 -5.25 -33.00 -14.41
CA SER A 239 -6.59 -33.28 -13.94
C SER A 239 -6.56 -34.62 -13.19
N PRO A 240 -7.14 -34.74 -11.98
CA PRO A 240 -7.19 -36.02 -11.30
C PRO A 240 -7.87 -37.00 -12.26
N ARG A 241 -7.17 -38.08 -12.63
CA ARG A 241 -7.73 -39.14 -13.49
C ARG A 241 -9.05 -39.55 -12.86
N ARG A 242 -10.15 -39.49 -13.62
CA ARG A 242 -11.44 -40.03 -13.17
C ARG A 242 -11.18 -41.46 -12.71
N ARG A 243 -11.33 -41.73 -11.42
CA ARG A 243 -11.38 -43.11 -10.93
C ARG A 243 -12.51 -43.80 -11.70
N PRO A 244 -12.30 -44.99 -12.27
CA PRO A 244 -13.41 -45.74 -12.85
C PRO A 244 -14.48 -45.92 -11.77
N ALA A 245 -15.74 -45.78 -12.16
CA ALA A 245 -16.84 -45.96 -11.22
C ALA A 245 -16.81 -47.41 -10.72
N VAL A 246 -16.57 -47.60 -9.42
CA VAL A 246 -16.76 -48.90 -8.78
C VAL A 246 -18.25 -49.19 -8.84
N SER A 247 -18.63 -50.19 -9.63
CA SER A 247 -20.02 -50.61 -9.77
C SER A 247 -20.47 -51.30 -8.48
N SER A 248 -21.15 -50.55 -7.62
CA SER A 248 -21.78 -51.09 -6.41
C SER A 248 -22.98 -51.96 -6.79
N ARG A 249 -22.73 -53.20 -7.20
CA ARG A 249 -23.73 -54.27 -7.15
C ARG A 249 -23.95 -54.68 -5.69
N SER A 250 -24.84 -53.97 -5.00
CA SER A 250 -25.37 -54.46 -3.72
C SER A 250 -26.24 -55.71 -3.97
N PRO A 251 -26.07 -56.81 -3.21
CA PRO A 251 -26.98 -57.94 -3.26
C PRO A 251 -28.39 -57.53 -2.80
N ALA A 252 -29.42 -58.12 -3.40
CA ALA A 252 -30.79 -57.91 -2.96
C ALA A 252 -31.04 -58.63 -1.62
N HIS A 253 -31.60 -57.91 -0.64
CA HIS A 253 -32.17 -58.51 0.57
C HIS A 253 -33.63 -58.07 0.76
N ALA A 254 -34.40 -58.95 1.38
CA ALA A 254 -35.84 -59.03 1.22
C ALA A 254 -36.63 -58.04 2.10
N ARG A 255 -37.95 -58.02 1.86
CA ARG A 255 -38.90 -57.00 2.32
C ARG A 255 -39.26 -57.20 3.81
N GLY A 256 -39.37 -56.09 4.54
CA GLY A 256 -40.14 -55.97 5.78
C GLY A 256 -40.98 -54.68 5.73
N ARG A 257 -42.25 -54.72 6.14
CA ARG A 257 -43.20 -53.59 6.05
C ARG A 257 -43.51 -52.97 7.43
N SER A 258 -44.07 -51.75 7.37
CA SER A 258 -44.87 -51.07 8.41
C SER A 258 -44.09 -50.24 9.47
N PRO A 259 -44.72 -49.21 10.09
CA PRO A 259 -45.41 -48.09 9.44
C PRO A 259 -44.87 -46.70 9.90
N ARG A 260 -45.27 -45.63 9.21
CA ARG A 260 -44.92 -44.23 9.55
C ARG A 260 -45.82 -43.66 10.67
N PRO A 261 -45.28 -42.84 11.59
CA PRO A 261 -46.02 -41.73 12.20
C PRO A 261 -45.86 -40.44 11.37
N ARG A 262 -46.90 -39.61 11.32
CA ARG A 262 -46.89 -38.25 10.75
C ARG A 262 -46.59 -37.23 11.87
N THR A 263 -45.81 -36.19 11.58
CA THR A 263 -45.94 -34.88 12.28
C THR A 263 -45.46 -33.71 11.41
N ALA A 264 -46.26 -32.64 11.46
CA ALA A 264 -46.01 -31.22 11.16
C ALA A 264 -45.04 -30.79 10.03
N GLU A 265 -45.60 -30.13 9.00
CA GLU A 265 -44.84 -29.29 8.07
C GLU A 265 -44.36 -27.99 8.73
N GLY A 266 -43.05 -27.73 8.69
CA GLY A 266 -42.46 -26.40 8.95
C GLY A 266 -41.80 -25.86 7.69
N ARG A 267 -42.50 -25.01 6.92
CA ARG A 267 -41.97 -24.46 5.65
C ARG A 267 -40.93 -23.39 5.91
N CYS A 268 -39.66 -23.71 5.69
CA CYS A 268 -38.58 -22.73 5.64
C CYS A 268 -38.13 -22.54 4.18
N THR A 269 -38.41 -21.37 3.60
CA THR A 269 -38.09 -21.05 2.20
C THR A 269 -36.68 -20.46 2.07
N PRO A 270 -35.79 -21.00 1.22
CA PRO A 270 -34.50 -20.37 0.95
C PRO A 270 -34.70 -19.17 0.00
N ARG A 271 -34.61 -17.95 0.55
CA ARG A 271 -34.70 -16.71 -0.24
C ARG A 271 -33.40 -16.49 -1.04
N ALA A 272 -33.53 -16.15 -2.32
CA ALA A 272 -32.42 -16.15 -3.28
C ALA A 272 -31.32 -15.11 -2.98
N ALA A 273 -30.05 -15.50 -3.22
CA ALA A 273 -28.91 -14.59 -3.19
C ALA A 273 -28.76 -13.85 -4.54
N PRO A 274 -28.61 -12.50 -4.55
CA PRO A 274 -28.47 -11.74 -5.78
C PRO A 274 -27.06 -11.81 -6.39
N ARG A 275 -26.99 -12.01 -7.71
CA ARG A 275 -25.75 -11.97 -8.51
C ARG A 275 -25.21 -10.55 -8.64
N ALA A 276 -24.08 -10.22 -8.00
CA ALA A 276 -23.42 -8.91 -8.16
C ALA A 276 -21.88 -8.94 -8.13
N ALA A 277 -21.24 -9.94 -8.76
CA ALA A 277 -19.77 -10.08 -8.81
C ALA A 277 -19.21 -10.10 -10.25
N SER A 278 -19.26 -8.97 -10.97
CA SER A 278 -18.72 -8.89 -12.35
C SER A 278 -18.14 -7.54 -12.82
N ARG A 279 -18.08 -6.51 -11.96
CA ARG A 279 -17.56 -5.17 -12.32
C ARG A 279 -16.20 -4.78 -11.71
N ALA A 280 -15.82 -5.32 -10.55
CA ALA A 280 -14.54 -4.98 -9.90
C ALA A 280 -13.28 -5.39 -10.70
N ALA A 281 -13.38 -6.39 -11.58
CA ALA A 281 -12.25 -6.88 -12.38
C ALA A 281 -11.84 -5.96 -13.56
N ARG A 282 -12.60 -4.89 -13.85
CA ARG A 282 -12.40 -4.05 -15.06
C ARG A 282 -11.58 -2.78 -14.84
N SER A 283 -11.28 -2.40 -13.60
CA SER A 283 -10.42 -1.25 -13.30
C SER A 283 -8.92 -1.57 -13.46
N CYS A 284 -8.51 -2.80 -13.12
CA CYS A 284 -7.11 -3.22 -13.13
C CYS A 284 -6.51 -3.36 -14.55
N SER A 285 -7.34 -3.42 -15.60
CA SER A 285 -6.89 -3.52 -17.00
C SER A 285 -6.57 -2.17 -17.64
N ARG A 286 -7.05 -1.04 -17.08
CA ARG A 286 -6.88 0.30 -17.68
C ARG A 286 -5.44 0.82 -17.59
N TRP A 287 -4.67 0.38 -16.60
CA TRP A 287 -3.25 0.72 -16.44
C TRP A 287 -2.30 0.04 -17.44
N ARG A 288 -2.76 -0.94 -18.24
CA ARG A 288 -1.91 -1.64 -19.23
C ARG A 288 -2.00 -1.08 -20.67
N ARG A 289 -2.76 -0.01 -20.92
CA ARG A 289 -3.03 0.50 -22.29
C ARG A 289 -2.82 2.00 -22.51
N ALA A 290 -2.33 2.75 -21.53
CA ALA A 290 -1.98 4.16 -21.70
C ALA A 290 -0.47 4.27 -22.02
N GLY A 291 -0.10 4.02 -23.28
CA GLY A 291 1.32 3.88 -23.66
C GLY A 291 1.61 3.80 -25.15
N SER A 292 0.91 4.57 -25.99
CA SER A 292 1.28 4.80 -27.41
C SER A 292 0.46 5.96 -27.99
N ASP A 293 1.12 6.83 -28.76
CA ASP A 293 0.58 7.91 -29.62
C ASP A 293 -0.18 9.08 -28.92
N ARG A 294 0.02 10.36 -29.27
CA ARG A 294 0.79 10.98 -30.37
C ARG A 294 1.27 12.40 -29.98
N ALA A 295 2.29 12.91 -30.67
CA ALA A 295 2.78 14.29 -30.53
C ALA A 295 2.78 15.04 -31.88
N SER A 296 2.86 16.38 -31.81
CA SER A 296 2.92 17.36 -32.94
C SER A 296 1.60 17.52 -33.73
N ARG A 297 1.24 18.66 -34.35
CA ARG A 297 1.83 20.01 -34.55
C ARG A 297 0.70 21.07 -34.27
N ALA A 298 0.84 22.40 -34.24
CA ALA A 298 1.92 23.36 -34.51
C ALA A 298 1.69 24.67 -33.70
N ALA A 299 2.37 25.77 -34.05
CA ALA A 299 1.97 27.18 -33.81
C ALA A 299 2.09 27.96 -35.13
N PRO A 300 1.52 29.19 -35.27
CA PRO A 300 2.42 30.35 -35.21
C PRO A 300 1.84 31.68 -34.64
N ARG A 301 2.75 32.41 -33.96
CA ARG A 301 2.97 33.89 -33.90
C ARG A 301 1.82 34.91 -34.08
N ALA A 302 1.75 35.83 -33.11
CA ALA A 302 1.66 37.29 -33.33
C ALA A 302 2.38 38.09 -32.21
N ARG A 303 2.81 39.31 -32.52
CA ARG A 303 3.51 40.36 -31.71
C ARG A 303 3.21 41.72 -32.40
N PRO A 304 3.55 42.91 -31.87
CA PRO A 304 3.67 43.38 -30.47
C PRO A 304 3.09 44.82 -30.25
N SER A 305 3.15 45.33 -29.02
CA SER A 305 3.28 46.77 -28.67
C SER A 305 3.90 46.84 -27.24
N ALA A 306 4.92 47.64 -26.88
CA ALA A 306 5.16 49.08 -27.03
C ALA A 306 4.09 49.90 -26.25
N SER A 307 4.43 50.77 -25.28
CA SER A 307 5.54 51.74 -25.28
C SER A 307 6.10 52.08 -23.88
N SER A 308 7.26 52.77 -23.93
CA SER A 308 7.96 53.71 -23.00
C SER A 308 7.15 54.40 -21.89
N VAL A 309 7.73 55.00 -20.83
CA VAL A 309 8.73 56.11 -20.74
C VAL A 309 9.39 56.05 -19.33
N ALA A 310 10.69 55.80 -19.14
CA ALA A 310 11.84 56.73 -19.13
C ALA A 310 11.78 57.93 -18.14
N GLY A 311 12.73 58.02 -17.19
CA GLY A 311 13.01 59.26 -16.44
C GLY A 311 13.88 59.08 -15.18
N PRO A 312 15.07 59.71 -15.03
CA PRO A 312 16.06 59.34 -14.01
C PRO A 312 16.34 60.40 -12.92
N GLY A 313 16.99 59.99 -11.80
CA GLY A 313 17.54 60.93 -10.81
C GLY A 313 18.40 60.29 -9.71
N ARG A 314 19.70 60.65 -9.69
CA ARG A 314 20.61 61.01 -8.55
C ARG A 314 20.15 60.70 -7.10
N SER A 315 21.00 60.34 -6.14
CA SER A 315 22.47 60.20 -6.00
C SER A 315 22.78 59.44 -4.68
N PRO A 316 24.03 59.00 -4.39
CA PRO A 316 24.33 58.21 -3.19
C PRO A 316 24.59 59.05 -1.92
N SER A 317 24.41 58.40 -0.76
CA SER A 317 24.84 58.88 0.56
C SER A 317 25.63 57.77 1.26
N ALA A 318 26.74 58.13 1.92
CA ALA A 318 27.62 57.17 2.59
C ALA A 318 27.35 57.07 4.10
N THR A 319 27.38 55.85 4.65
CA THR A 319 28.21 55.45 5.81
C THR A 319 28.25 53.92 5.89
#